data_AF-A0A2D9XWT3-F1
#
_entry.id   AF-A0A2D9XWT3-F1
#
_cell.length_a   1.000
_cell.length_b   1.000
_cell.length_c   1.000
_cell.angle_alpha   90.00
_cell.angle_beta   90.00
_cell.angle_gamma   90.00
#
_symmetry.space_group_name_H-M   'P 1'
#
loop_
_entity.id
_entity.type
_entity.pdbx_description
1 polymer ?
#
loop_
_entity_poly.entity_id
_entity_poly.type
_entity_poly.pdbx_seq_one_letter_code
_entity_poly.pdbx_strand_id
1 'polypeptide(L)' 'MKSSEPWIVVAEYSGSIVAEMAQSILKDHDIPCYIKGDWFNSAYNINAFSMPGGSVKLYIPNGFKAKAEELLKDTIPSDE' A
#
# COMPACT_ATOMS: atom_id res chain seq x y z
N MET A 1 -18.92 -15.63 15.34
CA MET A 1 -19.08 -15.06 13.98
C MET A 1 -17.76 -14.37 13.66
N LYS A 2 -16.86 -14.99 12.88
CA LYS A 2 -15.63 -14.29 12.46
C LYS A 2 -16.04 -13.40 11.28
N SER A 3 -16.35 -12.14 11.54
CA SER A 3 -16.41 -11.12 10.49
C SER A 3 -15.00 -11.02 9.92
N SER A 4 -14.70 -11.78 8.88
CA SER A 4 -13.55 -11.50 8.01
C SER A 4 -13.89 -10.20 7.31
N GLU A 5 -13.51 -9.08 7.91
CA GLU A 5 -13.57 -7.80 7.23
C GLU A 5 -12.80 -7.93 5.91
N PRO A 6 -13.42 -7.57 4.76
CA PRO A 6 -12.75 -7.67 3.49
C PRO A 6 -11.57 -6.70 3.48
N TRP A 7 -10.42 -7.21 3.03
CA TRP A 7 -9.27 -6.37 2.73
C TRP A 7 -9.51 -5.69 1.39
N ILE A 8 -9.43 -4.38 1.38
CA ILE A 8 -9.67 -3.54 0.22
C ILE A 8 -8.40 -2.80 -0.16
N VAL A 9 -8.30 -2.41 -1.43
CA VAL A 9 -7.23 -1.53 -1.90
C VAL A 9 -7.62 -0.10 -1.55
N VAL A 10 -6.77 0.58 -0.78
CA VAL A 10 -6.98 1.99 -0.40
C VAL A 10 -6.22 2.95 -1.32
N ALA A 11 -5.07 2.53 -1.82
CA ALA A 11 -4.24 3.32 -2.71
C ALA A 11 -3.37 2.42 -3.60
N GLU A 12 -3.06 2.92 -4.79
CA GLU A 12 -2.11 2.32 -5.72
C GLU A 12 -0.99 3.31 -5.97
N TYR A 13 0.25 2.84 -5.81
CA TYR A 13 1.45 3.66 -5.95
C TYR A 13 2.31 3.10 -7.08
N SER A 14 2.83 3.97 -7.95
CA SER A 14 3.75 3.57 -9.03
C SER A 14 5.19 3.32 -8.56
N GLY A 15 5.44 3.39 -7.24
CA GLY A 15 6.77 3.21 -6.65
C GLY A 15 6.73 2.58 -5.28
N SER A 16 7.62 1.61 -5.06
CA SER A 16 7.74 0.86 -3.79
C SER A 16 8.05 1.76 -2.61
N ILE A 17 8.86 2.82 -2.80
CA ILE A 17 9.23 3.74 -1.71
C ILE A 17 8.00 4.49 -1.18
N VAL A 18 7.14 5.01 -2.07
CA VAL A 18 5.93 5.75 -1.65
C VAL A 18 4.94 4.80 -0.98
N ALA A 19 4.78 3.59 -1.50
CA ALA A 19 3.97 2.55 -0.87
C ALA A 19 4.49 2.14 0.52
N GLU A 20 5.80 1.99 0.71
CA GLU A 20 6.39 1.66 2.01
C GLU A 20 6.25 2.80 3.02
N MET A 21 6.37 4.06 2.57
CA MET A 21 6.08 5.22 3.41
C MET A 21 4.62 5.22 3.86
N ALA A 22 3.68 5.06 2.91
CA ALA A 22 2.25 4.93 3.18
C ALA A 22 1.96 3.81 4.19
N GLN A 23 2.59 2.64 4.01
CA GLN A 23 2.46 1.52 4.93
C GLN A 23 2.97 1.86 6.33
N SER A 24 4.12 2.53 6.42
CA SER A 24 4.76 2.89 7.70
C SER A 24 3.91 3.88 8.49
N ILE A 25 3.33 4.89 7.83
CA ILE A 25 2.41 5.85 8.46
C ILE A 25 1.20 5.11 9.04
N LEU A 26 0.57 4.24 8.26
CA LEU A 26 -0.58 3.48 8.75
C LEU A 26 -0.23 2.58 9.94
N LYS A 27 0.93 1.91 9.90
CA LYS A 27 1.42 1.09 11.03
C LYS A 27 1.68 1.91 12.29
N ASP A 28 2.23 3.12 12.15
CA ASP A 28 2.46 4.04 13.26
C ASP A 28 1.16 4.42 13.97
N HIS A 29 0.07 4.53 13.22
CA HIS A 29 -1.29 4.79 13.72
C HIS A 29 -2.08 3.55 14.17
N ASP A 30 -1.41 2.41 14.37
CA ASP A 30 -1.99 1.11 14.74
C ASP A 30 -3.00 0.56 13.72
N ILE A 31 -2.86 0.95 12.45
CA ILE A 31 -3.73 0.49 11.36
C ILE A 31 -3.08 -0.71 10.67
N PRO A 32 -3.71 -1.90 10.72
CA PRO A 32 -3.19 -3.07 10.01
C PRO A 32 -3.24 -2.85 8.49
N CYS A 33 -2.07 -2.89 7.85
CA CYS A 33 -1.94 -2.68 6.42
C CYS A 33 -0.84 -3.54 5.79
N TYR A 34 -1.01 -3.91 4.53
CA TYR A 34 0.03 -4.57 3.75
C TYR A 34 0.11 -4.02 2.33
N ILE A 35 1.32 -3.90 1.80
CA ILE A 35 1.54 -3.57 0.40
C ILE A 35 1.78 -4.85 -0.39
N LYS A 36 1.18 -4.93 -1.56
CA LYS A 36 1.44 -5.99 -2.53
C LYS A 36 1.80 -5.34 -3.85
N GLY A 37 3.08 -5.38 -4.16
CA GLY A 37 3.61 -4.92 -5.44
C GLY A 37 3.96 -6.08 -6.33
N ASP A 38 3.67 -5.94 -7.63
CA ASP A 38 4.12 -6.87 -8.66
C ASP A 38 5.66 -6.92 -8.79
N TRP A 39 6.37 -5.98 -8.15
CA TRP A 39 7.82 -5.97 -7.99
C TRP A 39 8.39 -7.22 -7.28
N PHE A 40 7.67 -7.78 -6.31
CA PHE A 40 8.20 -8.89 -5.49
C PHE A 40 8.17 -10.24 -6.22
N ASN A 41 7.45 -10.34 -7.34
CA ASN A 41 7.35 -11.56 -8.14
C ASN A 41 8.65 -11.87 -8.91
N SER A 42 9.64 -10.97 -8.90
CA SER A 42 10.94 -11.14 -9.55
C SER A 42 11.95 -11.99 -8.76
N ALA A 43 11.56 -12.55 -7.61
CA ALA A 43 12.46 -13.31 -6.73
C ALA A 43 12.98 -14.65 -7.31
N TYR A 44 12.66 -15.01 -8.56
CA TYR A 44 13.15 -16.24 -9.19
C TYR A 44 14.00 -16.09 -10.46
N ASN A 45 14.25 -14.88 -10.99
CA ASN A 45 15.21 -14.71 -12.08
C ASN A 45 15.54 -13.21 -12.30
N ILE A 46 16.82 -12.84 -12.20
CA ILE A 46 17.53 -11.80 -12.98
C ILE A 46 16.85 -10.44 -13.22
N ASN A 47 17.52 -9.37 -12.74
CA ASN A 47 17.44 -8.00 -13.28
C ASN A 47 16.09 -7.26 -13.18
N ALA A 48 15.44 -7.25 -12.01
CA ALA A 48 14.29 -6.36 -11.83
C ALA A 48 14.65 -4.92 -11.45
N PHE A 49 15.91 -4.54 -11.27
CA PHE A 49 16.32 -3.22 -10.74
C PHE A 49 15.87 -2.00 -11.60
N SER A 50 15.19 -2.17 -12.74
CA SER A 50 14.96 -1.04 -13.65
C SER A 50 13.72 -1.12 -14.55
N MET A 51 12.57 -1.63 -14.06
CA MET A 51 11.30 -1.37 -14.75
C MET A 51 10.56 -0.18 -14.13
N PRO A 52 10.60 1.01 -14.76
CA PRO A 52 9.70 2.10 -14.39
C PRO A 52 8.28 1.66 -14.77
N GLY A 53 7.45 1.35 -13.78
CA GLY A 53 6.07 0.92 -14.01
C GLY A 53 5.52 -0.18 -13.08
N GLY A 54 6.28 -0.64 -12.08
CA GLY A 54 5.73 -1.54 -11.07
C GLY A 54 4.69 -0.82 -10.19
N SER A 55 3.42 -1.20 -10.30
CA SER A 55 2.38 -0.71 -9.40
C SER A 55 2.35 -1.51 -8.10
N VAL A 56 2.18 -0.80 -6.99
CA VAL A 56 2.13 -1.34 -5.64
C VAL A 56 0.79 -0.98 -5.04
N LYS A 57 0.02 -2.01 -4.69
CA LYS A 57 -1.31 -1.87 -4.12
C LYS A 57 -1.23 -1.94 -2.60
N LEU A 58 -1.74 -0.93 -1.91
CA LEU A 58 -1.85 -0.89 -0.46
C LEU A 58 -3.23 -1.42 -0.05
N TYR A 59 -3.21 -2.46 0.78
CA TYR A 59 -4.40 -3.13 1.29
C TYR A 59 -4.59 -2.87 2.78
N ILE A 60 -5.83 -2.64 3.16
CA ILE A 60 -6.27 -2.42 4.54
C ILE A 60 -7.62 -3.10 4.79
N PRO A 61 -7.96 -3.44 6.05
CA PRO A 61 -9.31 -3.89 6.37
C PRO A 61 -10.31 -2.76 6.22
N ASN A 62 -11.49 -3.08 5.68
CA ASN A 62 -12.54 -2.12 5.38
C ASN A 62 -12.92 -1.20 6.56
N GLY A 63 -12.90 -1.69 7.81
CA GLY A 63 -13.19 -0.88 9.00
C GLY A 63 -12.25 0.31 9.20
N PHE A 64 -11.06 0.29 8.59
CA PHE A 64 -10.05 1.35 8.71
C PHE A 64 -9.91 2.19 7.45
N LYS A 65 -10.78 1.98 6.44
CA LYS A 65 -10.73 2.66 5.14
C LYS A 65 -10.66 4.19 5.28
N ALA A 66 -11.67 4.77 5.91
CA ALA A 66 -11.79 6.22 6.02
C ALA A 66 -10.58 6.84 6.72
N LYS A 67 -10.18 6.26 7.86
CA LYS A 67 -9.02 6.73 8.64
C LYS A 67 -7.72 6.64 7.84
N ALA A 68 -7.53 5.56 7.10
CA ALA A 68 -6.35 5.39 6.26
C ALA A 68 -6.33 6.39 5.10
N GLU A 69 -7.45 6.59 4.38
CA GLU A 69 -7.54 7.58 3.30
C GLU A 69 -7.24 8.99 3.80
N GLU A 70 -7.77 9.38 4.97
CA GLU A 70 -7.49 10.69 5.56
C GLU A 70 -6.02 10.87 5.91
N LEU A 71 -5.38 9.89 6.57
CA LEU A 71 -3.97 9.95 6.92
C LEU A 71 -3.06 10.01 5.69
N LEU A 72 -3.37 9.19 4.68
CA LEU A 72 -2.59 9.14 3.45
C LEU A 72 -2.71 10.45 2.67
N LYS A 73 -3.89 11.07 2.63
CA LYS A 73 -4.11 12.34 1.95
C LYS A 73 -3.43 13.52 2.65
N ASP A 74 -3.34 13.48 3.98
CA ASP A 74 -2.64 14.49 4.77
C ASP A 74 -1.11 14.39 4.59
N THR A 75 -0.59 13.16 4.54
CA THR A 75 0.86 12.92 4.56
C THR A 75 1.49 12.79 3.17
N ILE A 76 0.77 12.23 2.20
CA ILE A 76 1.23 12.05 0.82
C ILE A 76 0.38 12.97 -0.05
N PRO A 77 0.92 14.12 -0.48
CA PRO A 77 0.22 14.95 -1.44
C PRO A 77 0.11 14.16 -2.74
N SER A 78 -1.09 13.66 -3.05
CA SER A 78 -1.44 13.22 -4.39
C SER A 78 -1.38 14.47 -5.27
N ASP A 79 -0.24 14.67 -5.94
CA ASP A 79 -0.06 15.67 -6.98
C ASP A 79 -1.16 15.45 -8.04
N GLU A 80 -2.00 16.46 -8.22
CA GLU A 80 -3.20 16.49 -9.08
C GLU A 80 -2.86 16.45 -10.58
#